data_AF-A0A2M8L522-F1
#
_entry.id   AF-A0A2M8L522-F1
#
_cell.length_a   1.000
_cell.length_b   1.000
_cell.length_c   1.000
_cell.angle_alpha   90.00
_cell.angle_beta   90.00
_cell.angle_gamma   90.00
#
_symmetry.space_group_name_H-M   'P 1'
#
loop_
_entity.id
_entity.type
_entity.pdbx_description
1 polymer ?
#
loop_
_entity_poly.entity_id
_entity_poly.type
_entity_poly.pdbx_seq_one_letter_code
_entity_poly.pdbx_strand_id
1 'polypeptide(L)'
;MKKDFLAVGGFDSHFWPGEDTKLCLDLVYKLGKKIIYDPKVLVYHHRREVFGPHLKQISRYAIHRGHFARILPKTSFRPGYLIPTLFVLGLVIGFFLSFICPIFRIIYLGTIGVYLIALLITAIQVYFERSEKQGSRRRRGSYLKNKVLAKRGSYLKEKNLKLALLVIPSILITHIVYGILFIKGFSSPKLTR
;
A
#
# COMPACT_ATOMS: atom_id res chain seq x y z
N MET A 1 -8.41 -29.41 2.58
CA MET A 1 -7.36 -28.38 2.77
C MET A 1 -5.95 -28.91 2.54
N LYS A 2 -5.38 -29.82 3.36
CA LYS A 2 -4.00 -30.33 3.12
C LYS A 2 -3.86 -31.08 1.78
N LYS A 3 -4.86 -31.91 1.42
CA LYS A 3 -4.92 -32.60 0.12
C LYS A 3 -4.91 -31.61 -1.04
N ASP A 4 -5.76 -30.58 -0.99
CA ASP A 4 -5.87 -29.58 -2.07
C ASP A 4 -4.60 -28.72 -2.18
N PHE A 5 -3.98 -28.37 -1.05
CA PHE A 5 -2.70 -27.65 -1.00
C PHE A 5 -1.58 -28.43 -1.68
N LEU A 6 -1.46 -29.73 -1.39
CA LEU A 6 -0.46 -30.59 -2.04
C LEU A 6 -0.79 -30.83 -3.52
N ALA A 7 -2.08 -30.93 -3.87
CA ALA A 7 -2.52 -31.12 -5.25
C ALA A 7 -2.17 -29.95 -6.18
N VAL A 8 -2.03 -28.73 -5.66
CA VAL A 8 -1.55 -27.55 -6.42
C VAL A 8 -0.05 -27.30 -6.29
N GLY A 9 0.69 -28.18 -5.61
CA GLY A 9 2.15 -28.07 -5.44
C GLY A 9 2.62 -27.17 -4.29
N GLY A 10 1.71 -26.71 -3.43
CA GLY A 10 2.03 -25.89 -2.26
C GLY A 10 2.47 -24.45 -2.58
N PHE A 11 3.25 -23.84 -1.68
CA PHE A 11 3.80 -22.49 -1.90
C PHE A 11 5.01 -22.54 -2.82
N ASP A 12 4.99 -21.70 -3.85
CA ASP A 12 6.12 -21.54 -4.76
C ASP A 12 6.92 -20.27 -4.42
N SER A 13 8.15 -20.50 -3.91
CA SER A 13 9.07 -19.44 -3.48
C SER A 13 9.60 -18.56 -4.62
N HIS A 14 9.42 -18.94 -5.90
CA HIS A 14 9.76 -18.08 -7.03
C HIS A 14 8.84 -16.86 -7.11
N PHE A 15 7.65 -16.94 -6.51
CA PHE A 15 6.68 -15.87 -6.51
C PHE A 15 6.75 -14.96 -5.29
N TRP A 16 7.67 -15.21 -4.35
CA TRP A 16 7.78 -14.45 -3.10
C TRP A 16 8.01 -12.96 -3.33
N PRO A 17 7.24 -12.03 -2.73
CA PRO A 17 6.30 -12.22 -1.61
C PRO A 17 4.83 -12.41 -2.02
N GLY A 18 4.54 -12.85 -3.24
CA GLY A 18 3.21 -13.09 -3.78
C GLY A 18 2.85 -14.57 -3.98
N GLU A 19 3.52 -15.48 -3.26
CA GLU A 19 3.26 -16.92 -3.27
C GLU A 19 1.81 -17.26 -2.92
N ASP A 20 1.19 -16.47 -2.03
CA ASP A 20 -0.19 -16.58 -1.60
C ASP A 20 -1.17 -16.35 -2.76
N THR A 21 -0.89 -15.35 -3.60
CA THR A 21 -1.71 -14.99 -4.76
C THR A 21 -1.69 -16.12 -5.78
N LYS A 22 -0.53 -16.74 -6.01
CA LYS A 22 -0.40 -17.90 -6.90
C LYS A 22 -1.17 -19.11 -6.36
N LEU A 23 -0.98 -19.42 -5.07
CA LEU A 23 -1.65 -20.55 -4.42
C LEU A 23 -3.19 -20.40 -4.48
N CYS A 24 -3.71 -19.23 -4.11
CA CYS A 24 -5.13 -18.94 -4.13
C CYS A 24 -5.71 -19.02 -5.56
N LEU A 25 -4.99 -18.49 -6.56
CA LEU A 25 -5.39 -18.62 -7.96
C LEU A 25 -5.52 -20.09 -8.36
N ASP A 26 -4.53 -20.93 -8.03
CA ASP A 26 -4.54 -22.33 -8.42
C ASP A 26 -5.64 -23.12 -7.71
N LEU A 27 -5.87 -22.88 -6.42
CA LEU A 27 -6.97 -23.51 -5.69
C LEU A 27 -8.34 -23.18 -6.32
N VAL A 28 -8.56 -21.91 -6.68
CA VAL A 28 -9.84 -21.47 -7.26
C VAL A 28 -10.00 -21.93 -8.69
N TYR A 29 -9.01 -21.70 -9.55
CA TYR A 29 -9.17 -21.88 -11.00
C TYR A 29 -8.67 -23.23 -11.53
N LYS A 30 -7.76 -23.93 -10.85
CA LYS A 30 -7.34 -25.29 -11.25
C LYS A 30 -8.18 -26.37 -10.57
N LEU A 31 -8.52 -26.18 -9.29
CA LEU A 31 -9.27 -27.18 -8.50
C LEU A 31 -10.75 -26.83 -8.28
N GLY A 32 -11.23 -25.68 -8.78
CA GLY A 32 -12.62 -25.26 -8.63
C GLY A 32 -13.05 -24.99 -7.18
N LYS A 33 -12.10 -24.72 -6.28
CA LYS A 33 -12.40 -24.48 -4.86
C LYS A 33 -12.91 -23.06 -4.63
N LYS A 34 -13.64 -22.88 -3.54
CA LYS A 34 -14.08 -21.56 -3.05
C LYS A 34 -13.25 -21.15 -1.85
N ILE A 35 -12.84 -19.88 -1.81
CA ILE A 35 -12.20 -19.28 -0.64
C ILE A 35 -13.30 -18.53 0.12
N ILE A 36 -13.59 -18.98 1.34
CA ILE A 36 -14.63 -18.41 2.19
C ILE A 36 -14.01 -17.32 3.06
N TYR A 37 -14.63 -16.14 3.05
CA TYR A 37 -14.32 -15.05 3.96
C TYR A 37 -15.28 -15.08 5.14
N ASP A 38 -14.77 -15.16 6.37
CA ASP A 38 -15.56 -15.08 7.60
C ASP A 38 -15.13 -13.86 8.42
N PRO A 39 -15.97 -12.82 8.56
CA PRO A 39 -15.65 -11.61 9.30
C PRO A 39 -15.50 -11.82 10.81
N LYS A 40 -15.90 -12.97 11.36
CA LYS A 40 -15.75 -13.31 12.79
C LYS A 40 -14.35 -13.79 13.14
N VAL A 41 -13.54 -14.18 12.15
CA VAL A 41 -12.17 -14.65 12.37
C VAL A 41 -11.25 -13.47 12.65
N LEU A 42 -10.70 -13.40 13.86
CA LEU A 42 -9.83 -12.33 14.31
C LEU A 42 -8.36 -12.73 14.27
N VAL A 43 -7.52 -11.90 13.64
CA VAL A 43 -6.06 -12.08 13.58
C VAL A 43 -5.35 -10.79 13.96
N TYR A 44 -4.49 -10.86 14.96
CA TYR A 44 -3.70 -9.71 15.42
C TYR A 44 -2.39 -9.60 14.64
N HIS A 45 -2.11 -8.39 14.13
CA HIS A 45 -0.91 -8.12 13.35
C HIS A 45 -0.07 -7.01 14.00
N HIS A 46 1.25 -7.19 13.97
CA HIS A 46 2.17 -6.14 14.35
C HIS A 46 2.35 -5.15 13.18
N ARG A 47 2.14 -3.86 13.43
CA ARG A 47 2.31 -2.82 12.41
C ARG A 47 3.80 -2.54 12.18
N ARG A 48 4.22 -2.51 10.92
CA ARG A 48 5.58 -2.07 10.55
C ARG A 48 5.73 -0.57 10.74
N GLU A 49 6.98 -0.13 10.77
CA GLU A 49 7.33 1.28 10.77
C GLU A 49 6.85 1.97 9.49
N VAL A 50 6.45 3.23 9.63
CA VAL A 50 5.70 3.98 8.59
C VAL A 50 6.60 4.48 7.46
N PHE A 51 7.87 4.76 7.75
CA PHE A 51 8.82 5.34 6.80
C PHE A 51 9.96 4.37 6.59
N GLY A 52 10.45 4.19 5.35
CA GLY A 52 11.54 3.26 5.06
C GLY A 52 11.07 1.82 4.85
N PRO A 53 10.84 0.99 5.89
CA PRO A 53 10.35 -0.38 5.72
C PRO A 53 9.03 -0.47 4.96
N HIS A 54 8.12 0.49 5.15
CA HIS A 54 6.89 0.56 4.36
C HIS A 54 7.18 0.79 2.88
N LEU A 55 8.06 1.73 2.54
CA LEU A 55 8.43 2.01 1.14
C LEU A 55 9.11 0.80 0.50
N LYS A 56 10.00 0.11 1.22
CA LYS A 56 10.63 -1.14 0.75
C LYS A 56 9.59 -2.22 0.47
N GLN A 57 8.58 -2.34 1.31
CA GLN A 57 7.48 -3.28 1.12
C GLN A 57 6.62 -2.91 -0.09
N ILE A 58 6.21 -1.64 -0.22
CA ILE A 58 5.46 -1.13 -1.37
C ILE A 58 6.24 -1.36 -2.67
N SER A 59 7.56 -1.14 -2.65
CA SER A 59 8.44 -1.37 -3.80
C SER A 59 8.40 -2.82 -4.26
N ARG A 60 8.56 -3.77 -3.34
CA ARG A 60 8.47 -5.20 -3.64
C ARG A 60 7.08 -5.57 -4.17
N TYR A 61 6.02 -5.09 -3.53
CA TYR A 61 4.66 -5.36 -3.97
C TYR A 61 4.35 -4.78 -5.34
N ALA A 62 4.85 -3.58 -5.67
CA ALA A 62 4.66 -2.99 -6.98
C ALA A 62 5.27 -3.85 -8.10
N ILE A 63 6.53 -4.27 -7.94
CA ILE A 63 7.21 -5.15 -8.91
C ILE A 63 6.43 -6.46 -9.09
N HIS A 64 6.04 -7.10 -7.99
CA HIS A 64 5.31 -8.37 -8.05
C HIS A 64 3.93 -8.22 -8.67
N ARG A 65 3.19 -7.15 -8.33
CA ARG A 65 1.87 -6.88 -8.89
C ARG A 65 1.95 -6.58 -10.38
N GLY A 66 2.95 -5.82 -10.81
CA GLY A 66 3.24 -5.61 -12.23
C GLY A 66 3.47 -6.94 -12.95
N HIS A 67 4.36 -7.77 -12.42
CA HIS A 67 4.66 -9.07 -13.01
C HIS A 67 3.41 -9.98 -13.07
N PHE A 68 2.63 -10.03 -11.98
CA PHE A 68 1.42 -10.84 -11.91
C PHE A 68 0.30 -10.36 -12.80
N ALA A 69 0.20 -9.05 -13.06
CA ALA A 69 -0.73 -8.54 -14.06
C ALA A 69 -0.49 -9.17 -15.44
N ARG A 70 0.76 -9.50 -15.78
CA ARG A 70 1.11 -10.18 -17.03
C ARG A 70 0.88 -11.69 -16.98
N ILE A 71 1.39 -12.37 -15.94
CA ILE A 71 1.39 -13.85 -15.88
C ILE A 71 0.17 -14.48 -15.19
N LEU A 72 -0.53 -13.73 -14.32
CA LEU A 72 -1.73 -14.15 -13.58
C LEU A 72 -2.88 -13.12 -13.74
N PRO A 73 -3.28 -12.77 -14.99
CA PRO A 73 -4.18 -11.65 -15.25
C PRO A 73 -5.56 -11.79 -14.58
N LYS A 74 -6.07 -13.03 -14.43
CA LYS A 74 -7.39 -13.31 -13.83
C LYS A 74 -7.58 -12.71 -12.43
N THR A 75 -6.51 -12.63 -11.61
CA THR A 75 -6.59 -12.07 -10.25
C THR A 75 -5.84 -10.75 -10.11
N SER A 76 -4.84 -10.50 -10.95
CA SER A 76 -3.88 -9.42 -10.73
C SER A 76 -3.91 -8.30 -11.78
N PHE A 77 -4.60 -8.47 -12.92
CA PHE A 77 -4.82 -7.39 -13.87
C PHE A 77 -6.16 -6.70 -13.58
N ARG A 78 -6.20 -5.95 -12.46
CA ARG A 78 -7.38 -5.21 -12.02
C ARG A 78 -7.12 -3.70 -12.12
N PRO A 79 -8.11 -2.89 -12.52
CA PRO A 79 -7.95 -1.43 -12.63
C PRO A 79 -7.38 -0.78 -11.38
N GLY A 80 -7.77 -1.26 -10.18
CA GLY A 80 -7.29 -0.73 -8.90
C GLY A 80 -5.77 -0.80 -8.73
N TYR A 81 -5.10 -1.80 -9.30
CA TYR A 81 -3.63 -1.91 -9.23
C TYR A 81 -2.92 -0.98 -10.22
N LEU A 82 -3.62 -0.47 -11.24
CA LEU A 82 -3.08 0.44 -12.23
C LEU A 82 -3.18 1.92 -11.82
N ILE A 83 -3.99 2.25 -10.81
CA ILE A 83 -4.24 3.64 -10.39
C ILE A 83 -2.95 4.42 -10.14
N PRO A 84 -1.96 3.93 -9.36
CA PRO A 84 -0.75 4.71 -9.11
C PRO A 84 0.10 4.89 -10.39
N THR A 85 0.10 3.90 -11.28
CA THR A 85 0.79 3.96 -12.57
C THR A 85 0.15 4.99 -13.50
N LEU A 86 -1.17 4.96 -13.63
CA LEU A 86 -1.93 5.93 -14.43
C LEU A 86 -1.78 7.34 -13.87
N PHE A 87 -1.74 7.50 -12.55
CA PHE A 87 -1.46 8.77 -11.89
C PHE A 87 -0.08 9.31 -12.29
N VAL A 88 0.98 8.51 -12.18
CA VAL A 88 2.34 8.93 -12.54
C VAL A 88 2.46 9.27 -14.03
N LEU A 89 1.91 8.44 -14.91
CA LEU A 89 1.88 8.72 -16.35
C LEU A 89 1.06 9.99 -16.65
N GLY A 90 -0.07 10.17 -15.99
CA GLY A 90 -0.91 11.36 -16.09
C GLY A 90 -0.19 12.63 -15.64
N LEU A 91 0.65 12.56 -14.60
CA LEU A 91 1.49 13.68 -14.18
C LEU A 91 2.50 14.07 -15.27
N VAL A 92 3.21 13.10 -15.83
CA VAL A 92 4.23 13.35 -16.86
C VAL A 92 3.59 13.83 -18.17
N ILE A 93 2.61 13.09 -18.68
CA ILE A 93 1.93 13.41 -19.94
C ILE A 93 1.15 14.72 -19.80
N GLY A 94 0.40 14.88 -18.69
CA GLY A 94 -0.37 16.08 -18.41
C GLY A 94 0.48 17.35 -18.32
N PHE A 95 1.71 17.24 -17.78
CA PHE A 95 2.66 18.35 -17.77
C PHE A 95 2.96 18.84 -19.19
N PHE A 96 3.33 17.94 -20.11
CA PHE A 96 3.61 18.33 -21.50
C PHE A 96 2.36 18.81 -22.24
N LEU A 97 1.21 18.15 -22.04
CA LEU A 97 -0.07 18.56 -22.65
C LEU A 97 -0.54 19.94 -22.16
N SER A 98 -0.17 20.35 -20.95
CA SER A 98 -0.55 21.65 -20.37
C SER A 98 0.00 22.87 -21.14
N PHE A 99 1.03 22.67 -21.96
CA PHE A 99 1.60 23.70 -22.82
C PHE A 99 0.89 23.84 -24.17
N ILE A 100 0.19 22.79 -24.62
CA ILE A 100 -0.43 22.76 -25.96
C ILE A 100 -1.75 23.55 -25.99
N CYS A 101 -2.59 23.40 -24.97
CA CYS A 101 -3.92 24.02 -24.95
C CYS A 101 -4.35 24.44 -23.53
N PRO A 102 -5.01 25.60 -23.36
CA PRO A 102 -5.53 26.05 -22.07
C PRO A 102 -6.45 25.04 -21.39
N ILE A 103 -7.25 24.28 -22.14
CA ILE A 103 -8.15 23.26 -21.56
C ILE A 103 -7.36 22.15 -20.83
N PHE A 104 -6.28 21.66 -21.45
CA PHE A 104 -5.42 20.65 -20.83
C PHE A 104 -4.68 21.20 -19.61
N ARG A 105 -4.31 22.49 -19.64
CA ARG A 105 -3.74 23.16 -18.47
C ARG A 105 -4.72 23.20 -17.31
N ILE A 106 -5.98 23.57 -17.55
CA ILE A 106 -7.02 23.60 -16.51
C ILE A 106 -7.27 22.20 -15.94
N ILE A 107 -7.40 21.18 -16.79
CA ILE A 107 -7.59 19.78 -16.36
C ILE A 107 -6.39 19.29 -15.53
N TYR A 108 -5.17 19.58 -15.97
CA TYR A 108 -3.95 19.17 -15.29
C TYR A 108 -3.82 19.83 -13.91
N LEU A 109 -3.97 21.16 -13.85
CA LEU A 109 -3.93 21.93 -12.60
C LEU A 109 -5.08 21.55 -11.66
N GLY A 110 -6.28 21.29 -12.20
CA GLY A 110 -7.43 20.81 -11.44
C GLY A 110 -7.16 19.45 -10.81
N THR A 111 -6.59 18.50 -11.56
CA THR A 111 -6.22 17.18 -11.07
C THR A 111 -5.18 17.27 -9.94
N ILE A 112 -4.14 18.10 -10.12
CA ILE A 112 -3.14 18.37 -9.07
C ILE A 112 -3.82 18.99 -7.84
N GLY A 113 -4.69 19.98 -8.02
CA GLY A 113 -5.42 20.64 -6.94
C GLY A 113 -6.25 19.66 -6.11
N VAL A 114 -7.04 18.80 -6.77
CA VAL A 114 -7.82 17.75 -6.11
C VAL A 114 -6.92 16.79 -5.32
N TYR A 115 -5.79 16.37 -5.90
CA TYR A 115 -4.85 15.50 -5.22
C TYR A 115 -4.22 16.16 -3.98
N LEU A 116 -3.81 17.43 -4.08
CA LEU A 116 -3.29 18.20 -2.95
C LEU A 116 -4.32 18.36 -1.84
N ILE A 117 -5.58 18.64 -2.18
CA ILE A 117 -6.68 18.70 -1.21
C ILE A 117 -6.85 17.36 -0.49
N ALA A 118 -6.84 16.24 -1.23
CA ALA A 118 -6.93 14.91 -0.64
C ALA A 118 -5.76 14.61 0.31
N LEU A 119 -4.54 15.03 -0.03
CA LEU A 119 -3.37 14.93 0.87
C LEU A 119 -3.54 15.78 2.13
N LEU A 120 -4.08 17.01 2.02
CA LEU A 120 -4.34 17.87 3.17
C LEU A 120 -5.40 17.25 4.09
N ILE A 121 -6.52 16.76 3.53
CA ILE A 121 -7.56 16.06 4.30
C ILE A 121 -6.95 14.86 5.03
N THR A 122 -6.12 14.06 4.36
CA THR A 122 -5.46 12.89 4.97
C THR A 122 -4.52 13.31 6.10
N ALA A 123 -3.72 14.37 5.92
CA ALA A 123 -2.83 14.88 6.95
C ALA A 123 -3.60 15.39 8.18
N ILE A 124 -4.72 16.08 7.95
CA ILE A 124 -5.63 16.56 9.01
C ILE A 124 -6.26 15.37 9.76
N GLN A 125 -6.75 14.36 9.04
CA GLN A 125 -7.31 13.14 9.65
C GLN A 125 -6.28 12.43 10.52
N VAL A 126 -5.05 12.24 10.01
CA VAL A 126 -3.95 11.61 10.76
C VAL A 126 -3.60 12.41 12.02
N TYR A 127 -3.66 13.75 11.96
CA TYR A 127 -3.45 14.62 13.10
C TYR A 127 -4.53 14.43 14.18
N PHE A 128 -5.82 14.41 13.80
CA PHE A 128 -6.93 14.28 14.74
C PHE A 128 -7.09 12.86 15.33
N GLU A 129 -6.99 11.80 14.53
CA GLU A 129 -7.19 10.41 15.00
C GLU A 129 -6.19 10.02 16.10
N ARG A 130 -5.01 10.66 16.10
CA ARG A 130 -3.97 10.43 17.11
C ARG A 130 -4.23 11.21 18.40
N SER A 131 -4.86 12.37 18.31
CA SER A 131 -5.26 13.19 19.47
C SER A 131 -6.21 12.40 20.39
N GLU A 132 -7.21 11.74 19.81
CA GLU A 132 -8.18 10.93 20.56
C GLU A 132 -7.53 9.69 21.22
N LYS A 133 -6.67 8.97 20.49
CA LYS A 133 -5.97 7.78 21.01
C LYS A 133 -4.97 8.13 22.13
N GLN A 134 -4.35 9.31 22.11
CA GLN A 134 -3.53 9.82 23.21
C GLN A 134 -4.37 10.18 24.45
N GLY A 135 -5.54 10.80 24.28
CA GLY A 135 -6.48 11.12 25.37
C GLY A 135 -7.02 9.87 26.07
N SER A 136 -7.41 8.85 25.30
CA SER A 136 -7.92 7.57 25.83
C SER A 136 -6.82 6.73 26.53
N ARG A 137 -5.59 6.72 26.01
CA ARG A 137 -4.43 6.07 26.66
C ARG A 137 -3.95 6.79 27.91
N ARG A 138 -4.06 8.11 28.01
CA ARG A 138 -3.75 8.86 29.25
C ARG A 138 -4.69 8.48 30.39
N ARG A 139 -6.00 8.33 30.12
CA ARG A 139 -6.97 7.85 31.13
C ARG A 139 -6.67 6.42 31.60
N ARG A 140 -6.24 5.54 30.69
CA ARG A 140 -5.94 4.12 30.99
C ARG A 140 -4.54 3.89 31.58
N GLY A 141 -3.59 4.79 31.32
CA GLY A 141 -2.18 4.72 31.77
C GLY A 141 -1.93 5.09 33.23
N SER A 142 -2.94 5.56 33.97
CA SER A 142 -2.85 5.77 35.42
C SER A 142 -2.73 4.44 36.20
N TYR A 143 -3.21 3.33 35.62
CA TYR A 143 -3.30 2.03 36.30
C TYR A 143 -2.12 1.07 36.08
N LEU A 144 -1.20 1.34 35.15
CA LEU A 144 -0.08 0.43 34.83
C LEU A 144 1.24 1.19 34.73
N LYS A 145 1.82 1.52 35.89
CA LYS A 145 3.22 1.97 35.98
C LYS A 145 4.15 0.75 35.92
N ASN A 146 4.78 0.52 34.77
CA ASN A 146 6.01 -0.27 34.69
C ASN A 146 7.05 0.46 33.81
N LYS A 147 8.26 0.62 34.36
CA LYS A 147 9.39 1.42 33.86
C LYS A 147 9.86 1.05 32.44
N VAL A 148 9.50 -0.12 31.92
CA VAL A 148 9.87 -0.60 30.56
C VAL A 148 9.08 0.13 29.45
N LEU A 149 7.88 0.64 29.74
CA LEU A 149 7.08 1.43 28.78
C LEU A 149 7.59 2.87 28.59
N ALA A 150 8.39 3.39 29.53
CA ALA A 150 8.86 4.78 29.51
C ALA A 150 9.80 5.06 28.33
N LYS A 151 10.64 4.09 27.93
CA LYS A 151 11.60 4.26 26.83
C LYS A 151 10.95 4.14 25.43
N ARG A 152 9.81 3.43 25.32
CA ARG A 152 8.98 3.36 24.09
C ARG A 152 8.02 4.55 23.97
N GLY A 153 7.61 5.13 25.09
CA GLY A 153 6.71 6.29 25.16
C GLY A 153 7.37 7.62 24.79
N SER A 154 8.69 7.77 24.96
CA SER A 154 9.42 9.01 24.67
C SER A 154 9.50 9.32 23.17
N TYR A 155 9.64 8.31 22.30
CA TYR A 155 9.67 8.50 20.83
C TYR A 155 8.32 8.91 20.23
N LEU A 156 7.22 8.76 20.98
CA LEU A 156 5.85 9.01 20.55
C LEU A 156 5.27 10.33 21.07
N LYS A 157 6.01 11.08 21.90
CA LYS A 157 5.46 12.21 22.66
C LYS A 157 5.62 13.58 21.97
N GLU A 158 6.54 13.74 21.01
CA GLU A 158 6.83 15.02 20.35
C GLU A 158 6.39 15.11 18.86
N LYS A 159 5.67 14.11 18.33
CA LYS A 159 5.64 13.82 16.88
C LYS A 159 4.28 13.99 16.17
N ASN A 160 3.30 14.72 16.71
CA ASN A 160 1.98 14.79 16.06
C ASN A 160 2.00 15.63 14.76
N LEU A 161 2.57 16.85 14.80
CA LEU A 161 2.66 17.71 13.61
C LEU A 161 3.73 17.21 12.62
N LYS A 162 4.93 16.88 13.10
CA LYS A 162 6.01 16.33 12.26
C LYS A 162 5.55 15.09 11.48
N LEU A 163 4.80 14.19 12.12
CA LEU A 163 4.27 13.00 11.45
C LEU A 163 3.21 13.37 10.40
N ALA A 164 2.25 14.24 10.73
CA ALA A 164 1.22 14.69 9.78
C ALA A 164 1.85 15.37 8.55
N LEU A 165 2.88 16.19 8.76
CA LEU A 165 3.66 16.81 7.68
C LEU A 165 4.43 15.78 6.85
N LEU A 166 5.01 14.75 7.47
CA LEU A 166 5.74 13.69 6.77
C LEU A 166 4.83 12.73 5.97
N VAL A 167 3.53 12.65 6.30
CA VAL A 167 2.57 11.82 5.55
C VAL A 167 2.41 12.31 4.12
N ILE A 168 2.34 13.62 3.91
CA ILE A 168 2.16 14.24 2.59
C ILE A 168 3.25 13.78 1.59
N PRO A 169 4.56 14.04 1.83
CA PRO A 169 5.60 13.58 0.93
C PRO A 169 5.69 12.06 0.88
N SER A 170 5.38 11.35 1.98
CA SER A 170 5.42 9.88 2.00
C SER A 170 4.39 9.27 1.06
N ILE A 171 3.14 9.78 1.03
CA ILE A 171 2.10 9.30 0.11
C ILE A 171 2.50 9.58 -1.34
N LEU A 172 3.03 10.78 -1.64
CA LEU A 172 3.48 11.09 -2.99
C LEU A 172 4.61 10.13 -3.43
N ILE A 173 5.61 9.92 -2.56
CA ILE A 173 6.72 9.00 -2.84
C ILE A 173 6.21 7.58 -3.05
N THR A 174 5.25 7.09 -2.26
CA THR A 174 4.73 5.73 -2.45
C THR A 174 3.99 5.56 -3.77
N HIS A 175 3.21 6.55 -4.22
CA HIS A 175 2.53 6.49 -5.53
C HIS A 175 3.52 6.50 -6.69
N ILE A 176 4.55 7.37 -6.63
CA ILE A 176 5.60 7.44 -7.65
C ILE A 176 6.37 6.12 -7.71
N VAL A 177 6.88 5.65 -6.56
CA VAL A 177 7.66 4.42 -6.47
C VAL A 177 6.83 3.22 -6.91
N TYR A 178 5.57 3.13 -6.48
CA TYR A 178 4.70 2.05 -6.92
C TYR A 178 4.46 2.11 -8.42
N GLY A 179 4.06 3.25 -8.97
CA GLY A 179 3.71 3.39 -10.39
C GLY A 179 4.85 3.00 -11.32
N ILE A 180 6.06 3.49 -11.03
CA ILE A 180 7.26 3.16 -11.81
C ILE A 180 7.61 1.67 -11.68
N LEU A 181 7.62 1.14 -10.46
CA LEU A 181 8.02 -0.24 -10.22
C LEU A 181 6.99 -1.25 -10.71
N PHE A 182 5.72 -0.88 -10.79
CA PHE A 182 4.68 -1.68 -11.42
C PHE A 182 4.98 -1.87 -12.91
N ILE A 183 5.28 -0.80 -13.65
CA ILE A 183 5.66 -0.89 -15.08
C ILE A 183 6.90 -1.77 -15.25
N LYS A 184 7.91 -1.58 -14.39
CA LYS A 184 9.11 -2.42 -14.37
C LYS A 184 8.74 -3.89 -14.18
N GLY A 185 7.94 -4.21 -13.16
CA GLY A 185 7.48 -5.56 -12.89
C GLY A 185 6.70 -6.19 -14.04
N PHE A 186 5.80 -5.42 -14.66
CA PHE A 186 4.98 -5.85 -15.79
C PHE A 186 5.87 -6.23 -16.99
N SER A 187 6.90 -5.43 -17.25
CA SER A 187 7.85 -5.65 -18.35
C SER A 187 8.90 -6.71 -18.04
N SER A 188 9.12 -7.06 -16.77
CA SER A 188 10.14 -8.04 -16.37
C SER A 188 9.74 -9.47 -16.74
N PRO A 189 10.60 -10.23 -17.46
CA PRO A 189 10.33 -11.62 -17.83
C PRO A 189 10.30 -12.56 -16.63
N LYS A 190 11.10 -12.28 -15.59
CA LYS A 190 11.18 -13.03 -14.33
C LYS A 190 11.26 -12.06 -13.14
N LEU A 191 10.86 -12.53 -11.96
CA LEU A 191 11.04 -11.81 -10.70
C LEU A 191 12.49 -11.94 -10.24
N THR A 192 13.20 -10.83 -10.13
CA THR A 192 14.52 -10.76 -9.47
C THR A 192 14.32 -10.85 -7.96
N ARG A 193 14.96 -11.83 -7.31
CA ARG A 193 14.96 -11.99 -5.84
C ARG A 193 15.65 -10.82 -5.13
#